data_AF-A0A1V5SIT8-F1
#
_entry.id   AF-A0A1V5SIT8-F1
#
_cell.length_a   1.000
_cell.length_b   1.000
_cell.length_c   1.000
_cell.angle_alpha   90.00
_cell.angle_beta   90.00
_cell.angle_gamma   90.00
#
_symmetry.space_group_name_H-M   'P 1'
#
loop_
_entity.id
_entity.type
_entity.pdbx_description
1 polymer ?
#
loop_
_entity_poly.entity_id
_entity_poly.type
_entity_poly.pdbx_seq_one_letter_code
_entity_poly.pdbx_strand_id
1 'polypeptide(L)' 'MAWQIEKNSEKKICFICGFAIQPYVPCVCREEDEKVVECAHLSCFKKQHPEEFEQLQK' A
#
# COMPACT_ATOMS: atom_id res chain seq x y z
N MET A 1 10.91 -0.07 -9.97
CA MET A 1 9.47 0.04 -9.66
C MET A 1 9.36 0.39 -8.18
N ALA A 2 8.60 1.43 -7.83
CA ALA A 2 8.55 1.97 -6.46
C ALA A 2 7.13 1.86 -5.91
N TRP A 3 7.01 1.68 -4.59
CA TRP A 3 5.73 1.80 -3.88
C TRP A 3 5.17 3.22 -4.02
N GLN A 4 3.87 3.37 -3.86
CA GLN A 4 3.19 4.67 -3.93
C GLN A 4 1.95 4.67 -3.03
N ILE A 5 1.57 5.85 -2.54
CA ILE A 5 0.39 5.99 -1.67
C ILE A 5 -0.84 6.24 -2.54
N GLU A 6 -1.73 5.27 -2.58
CA GLU A 6 -3.03 5.39 -3.23
C GLU A 6 -4.08 5.82 -2.23
N LYS A 7 -4.69 6.98 -2.49
CA LYS A 7 -5.72 7.59 -1.61
C LYS A 7 -7.12 7.06 -1.90
N ASN A 8 -7.30 6.41 -3.05
CA ASN A 8 -8.56 5.83 -3.52
C ASN A 8 -8.37 4.33 -3.74
N SER A 9 -7.94 3.60 -2.70
CA SER A 9 -7.83 2.15 -2.85
C SER A 9 -9.24 1.60 -3.11
N GLU A 10 -9.39 0.83 -4.18
CA GLU A 10 -10.53 -0.06 -4.31
C GLU A 10 -10.51 -1.11 -3.19
N LYS A 11 -11.53 -1.98 -3.09
CA LYS A 11 -11.52 -3.07 -2.11
C LYS A 11 -10.35 -4.02 -2.43
N LYS A 12 -9.25 -3.90 -1.67
CA LYS A 12 -8.03 -4.70 -1.81
C LYS A 12 -7.77 -5.49 -0.53
N ILE A 13 -6.89 -6.49 -0.59
CA ILE A 13 -6.42 -7.24 0.58
C ILE A 13 -5.01 -6.78 0.90
N CYS A 14 -4.75 -6.46 2.17
CA CYS A 14 -3.43 -6.10 2.64
C CYS A 14 -2.49 -7.32 2.54
N PHE A 15 -1.42 -7.25 1.75
CA PHE A 15 -0.49 -8.38 1.59
C PHE A 15 0.28 -8.73 2.88
N ILE A 16 0.38 -7.78 3.83
CA ILE A 16 1.11 -7.96 5.10
C ILE A 16 0.25 -8.67 6.15
N CYS A 17 -1.00 -8.23 6.33
CA CYS A 17 -1.86 -8.74 7.40
C CYS A 17 -3.03 -9.61 6.93
N GLY A 18 -3.26 -9.73 5.61
CA GLY A 18 -4.34 -10.53 5.02
C GLY A 18 -5.74 -9.95 5.22
N PHE A 19 -5.89 -8.79 5.89
CA PHE A 19 -7.18 -8.13 6.08
C PHE A 19 -7.57 -7.27 4.89
N ALA A 20 -8.87 -7.16 4.64
CA ALA A 20 -9.41 -6.28 3.62
C ALA A 20 -9.18 -4.81 3.98
N ILE A 21 -8.62 -4.07 3.03
CA ILE A 21 -8.51 -2.61 3.06
C ILE A 21 -9.84 -2.06 2.57
N GLN A 22 -10.47 -1.24 3.42
CA GLN A 22 -11.75 -0.62 3.09
C GLN A 22 -11.59 0.36 1.92
N PRO A 23 -12.61 0.51 1.06
CA PRO A 23 -12.58 1.51 0.00
C PRO A 23 -12.30 2.90 0.55
N TYR A 24 -11.57 3.73 -0.20
CA TYR A 24 -11.21 5.11 0.18
C TYR A 24 -10.30 5.22 1.42
N VAL A 25 -9.77 4.10 1.93
CA VAL A 25 -8.71 4.13 2.94
C VAL A 25 -7.36 4.20 2.23
N PRO A 26 -6.50 5.16 2.59
CA PRO A 26 -5.16 5.23 2.01
C PRO A 26 -4.37 3.93 2.23
N CYS A 27 -3.82 3.38 1.16
CA CYS A 27 -2.92 2.23 1.21
C CYS A 27 -1.62 2.52 0.45
N VAL A 28 -0.58 1.76 0.76
CA VAL A 28 0.63 1.70 -0.06
C VAL A 28 0.40 0.63 -1.11
N CYS A 29 0.46 1.00 -2.40
CA CYS A 29 0.32 0.07 -3.51
C CYS A 29 1.63 -0.05 -4.31
N ARG A 30 1.84 -1.24 -4.88
CA ARG A 30 2.90 -1.52 -5.86
C ARG A 30 2.25 -1.87 -7.18
N GLU A 31 2.66 -1.18 -8.22
CA GLU A 31 2.20 -1.41 -9.58
C GLU A 31 3.29 -2.12 -10.39
N GLU A 32 2.88 -3.12 -11.17
CA GLU A 32 3.69 -3.83 -12.16
C GLU A 32 2.87 -3.95 -13.44
N ASP A 33 3.46 -3.63 -14.59
CA ASP A 33 2.77 -3.62 -15.89
C ASP A 33 1.40 -2.89 -15.87
N GLU A 34 1.38 -1.68 -15.28
CA GLU A 34 0.20 -0.81 -15.16
C GLU A 34 -0.97 -1.43 -14.37
N LYS A 35 -0.68 -2.44 -13.52
CA LYS A 35 -1.66 -3.05 -12.62
C LYS A 35 -1.18 -3.00 -11.18
N VAL A 36 -2.05 -2.59 -10.28
CA VAL A 36 -1.85 -2.72 -8.83
C VAL A 36 -1.79 -4.21 -8.47
N VAL A 37 -0.60 -4.70 -8.16
CA VAL A 37 -0.34 -6.11 -7.82
C VAL A 37 -0.42 -6.34 -6.31
N GLU A 38 0.03 -5.36 -5.52
CA GLU A 38 0.07 -5.45 -4.06
C GLU A 38 -0.42 -4.14 -3.44
N CYS A 39 -1.17 -4.24 -2.34
CA CYS A 39 -1.59 -3.10 -1.54
C CYS A 39 -1.46 -3.48 -0.06
N ALA A 40 -1.04 -2.54 0.77
CA ALA A 40 -0.88 -2.70 2.21
C ALA A 40 -1.37 -1.48 2.97
N HIS A 41 -1.94 -1.70 4.15
CA HIS A 41 -2.25 -0.60 5.07
C HIS A 41 -0.97 0.22 5.35
N LEU A 42 -1.09 1.55 5.40
CA LEU A 42 0.02 2.44 5.77
C LEU A 42 0.71 1.99 7.08
N SER A 43 -0.08 1.64 8.10
CA SER A 43 0.45 1.17 9.39
C SER A 43 1.19 -0.16 9.30
N CYS A 44 0.69 -1.10 8.49
CA CYS A 44 1.34 -2.39 8.28
C CYS A 44 2.65 -2.21 7.51
N PHE A 45 2.61 -1.39 6.45
CA PHE A 45 3.77 -1.11 5.62
C PHE A 45 4.85 -0.38 6.40
N LYS A 46 4.50 0.67 7.15
CA LYS A 46 5.42 1.39 8.05
C LYS A 46 6.12 0.45 9.06
N LYS A 47 5.43 -0.58 9.54
CA LYS A 47 5.99 -1.52 10.52
C LYS A 47 7.01 -2.49 9.91
N GLN A 48 6.74 -2.98 8.70
CA GLN A 48 7.61 -3.93 7.99
C GLN A 48 8.74 -3.22 7.22
N HIS A 49 8.44 -2.07 6.63
CA HIS A 49 9.29 -1.32 5.69
C HIS A 49 9.35 0.17 6.10
N PRO A 50 9.92 0.50 7.28
CA PRO A 50 9.95 1.87 7.77
C PRO A 50 10.74 2.82 6.85
N GLU A 51 11.88 2.38 6.32
CA GLU A 51 12.74 3.18 5.44
C GLU A 51 12.08 3.51 4.10
N GLU A 52 11.40 2.53 3.50
CA GLU A 52 10.64 2.75 2.27
C GLU A 52 9.45 3.67 2.53
N PHE A 53 8.76 3.48 3.66
CA PHE A 53 7.63 4.33 4.04
C PHE A 53 8.02 5.80 4.23
N GLU A 54 9.19 6.10 4.80
CA GLU A 54 9.69 7.47 4.91
C GLU A 54 9.96 8.12 3.56
N GLN A 55 10.39 7.35 2.55
CA GLN A 55 10.60 7.85 1.20
C GLN A 55 9.28 8.22 0.50
N LEU A 56 8.18 7.52 0.83
CA LEU A 56 6.85 7.76 0.26
C LEU A 56 6.14 9.01 0.79
N GLN A 57 6.62 9.60 1.89
CA GLN A 57 6.06 10.81 2.49
C GLN A 57 6.71 12.12 2.00
N LYS A 58 7.77 12.04 1.20
CA LYS A 58 8.49 13.20 0.64
C LYS A 58 7.84 13.71 -0.64
#